data_AF-A0A935Y794-F1
#
_entry.id   AF-A0A935Y794-F1
#
_cell.length_a   1.000
_cell.length_b   1.000
_cell.length_c   1.000
_cell.angle_alpha   90.00
_cell.angle_beta   90.00
_cell.angle_gamma   90.00
#
_symmetry.space_group_name_H-M   'P 1'
#
loop_
_entity.id
_entity.type
_entity.pdbx_description
1 polymer ?
#
loop_
_entity_poly.entity_id
_entity_poly.type
_entity_poly.pdbx_seq_one_letter_code
_entity_poly.pdbx_strand_id
1 'polypeptide(L)'
;MAVYRYLMLLLLIFMFIKPDRWLQTMPQSKEVSPWITHSVLLILGFYGGFIQMGMGLFFLAVMVVIWGGSLITSNAIKIVIVSVYTLLVLILFHFHHSVRWDIGIVIGVGQALGGWLTAHYACKWRFAELWAYRFLLLIMIMTLLHLFQLDSLILSLFT
;
A
#
# COMPACT_ATOMS: atom_id res chain seq x y z
N MET A 1 -5.00 -18.08 2.84
CA MET A 1 -6.04 -17.43 2.01
C MET A 1 -7.04 -16.62 2.84
N ALA A 2 -7.70 -17.20 3.86
CA ALA A 2 -8.72 -16.50 4.66
C ALA A 2 -8.26 -15.17 5.29
N VAL A 3 -7.08 -15.17 5.94
CA VAL A 3 -6.52 -13.96 6.59
C VAL A 3 -6.43 -12.79 5.62
N TYR A 4 -5.88 -12.99 4.42
CA TYR A 4 -5.75 -11.96 3.40
C TYR A 4 -7.11 -11.35 2.98
N ARG A 5 -8.18 -12.16 2.94
CA ARG A 5 -9.53 -11.67 2.60
C ARG A 5 -10.04 -10.64 3.59
N TYR A 6 -9.96 -10.97 4.88
CA TYR A 6 -10.39 -10.07 5.94
C TYR A 6 -9.51 -8.84 6.04
N LEU A 7 -8.24 -8.98 5.71
CA LEU A 7 -7.26 -7.90 5.72
C LEU A 7 -7.53 -6.86 4.62
N MET A 8 -7.79 -7.31 3.40
CA MET A 8 -8.24 -6.45 2.29
C MET A 8 -9.59 -5.79 2.60
N LEU A 9 -10.51 -6.51 3.25
CA LEU A 9 -11.82 -5.96 3.63
C LEU A 9 -11.67 -4.86 4.68
N LEU A 10 -10.80 -5.06 5.69
CA LEU A 10 -10.45 -4.05 6.69
C LEU A 10 -9.82 -2.81 6.03
N LEU A 11 -8.90 -3.01 5.07
CA LEU A 11 -8.30 -1.92 4.30
C LEU A 11 -9.33 -1.11 3.51
N LEU A 12 -10.29 -1.78 2.87
CA LEU A 12 -11.39 -1.12 2.16
C LEU A 12 -12.21 -0.26 3.11
N ILE A 13 -12.63 -0.81 4.25
CA ILE A 13 -13.34 -0.05 5.29
C ILE A 13 -12.53 1.18 5.70
N PHE A 14 -11.22 1.02 5.94
CA PHE A 14 -10.35 2.12 6.36
C PHE A 14 -10.26 3.25 5.32
N MET A 15 -10.31 2.92 4.03
CA MET A 15 -10.33 3.90 2.94
C MET A 15 -11.64 4.71 2.91
N PHE A 16 -12.75 4.15 3.40
CA PHE A 16 -14.04 4.83 3.49
C PHE A 16 -14.22 5.66 4.77
N ILE A 17 -13.43 5.43 5.82
CA ILE A 17 -13.63 6.12 7.12
C ILE A 17 -13.39 7.64 7.00
N LYS A 18 -12.52 8.12 6.09
CA LYS A 18 -12.29 9.56 5.80
C LYS A 18 -11.78 9.81 4.37
N PRO A 19 -12.62 9.72 3.33
CA PRO A 19 -12.18 9.85 1.93
C PRO A 19 -11.53 11.21 1.64
N ASP A 20 -12.03 12.29 2.25
CA ASP A 20 -11.53 13.65 2.03
C ASP A 20 -10.06 13.81 2.42
N ARG A 21 -9.58 13.03 3.40
CA ARG A 21 -8.18 13.05 3.83
C ARG A 21 -7.23 12.54 2.74
N TRP A 22 -7.69 11.61 1.91
CA TRP A 22 -6.89 11.03 0.82
C TRP A 22 -6.72 11.98 -0.38
N LEU A 23 -7.53 13.04 -0.43
CA LEU A 23 -7.56 14.04 -1.50
C LEU A 23 -6.98 15.40 -1.04
N GLN A 24 -6.47 15.48 0.20
CA GLN A 24 -5.84 16.69 0.71
C GLN A 24 -4.41 16.81 0.18
N THR A 25 -4.20 17.81 -0.67
CA THR A 25 -2.89 18.16 -1.24
C THR A 25 -2.01 18.92 -0.25
N MET A 26 -2.60 19.65 0.71
CA MET A 26 -1.86 20.37 1.74
C MET A 26 -1.74 19.52 3.01
N PRO A 27 -0.50 19.23 3.47
CA PRO A 27 -0.31 18.55 4.75
C PRO A 27 -0.94 19.38 5.86
N GLN A 28 -1.90 18.80 6.57
CA GLN A 28 -2.29 19.34 7.87
C GLN A 28 -1.42 18.63 8.89
N SER A 29 -0.31 19.27 9.29
CA SER A 29 0.57 18.71 10.31
C SER A 29 -0.23 18.56 11.60
N LYS A 30 -0.70 17.34 11.86
CA LYS A 30 -1.33 17.03 13.12
C LYS A 30 -0.20 16.71 14.10
N GLU A 31 -0.13 17.43 15.20
CA GLU A 31 0.75 17.03 16.29
C GLU A 31 0.19 15.73 16.89
N VAL A 32 0.78 14.62 16.49
CA VAL A 32 0.50 13.30 17.05
C VAL A 32 1.54 13.02 18.12
N SER A 33 1.10 12.54 19.28
CA SER A 33 2.01 12.18 20.37
C SER A 33 3.11 11.23 19.86
N PRO A 34 4.39 11.50 20.16
CA PRO A 34 5.51 10.65 19.75
C PRO A 34 5.30 9.19 20.14
N TRP A 35 4.71 8.91 21.30
CA TRP A 35 4.43 7.54 21.75
C TRP A 35 3.50 6.77 20.81
N ILE A 36 2.49 7.45 20.28
CA ILE A 36 1.57 6.87 19.29
C ILE A 36 2.33 6.65 17.98
N THR A 37 3.16 7.60 17.55
CA THR A 37 4.01 7.48 16.36
C THR A 37 4.88 6.22 16.40
N HIS A 38 5.68 6.08 17.46
CA HIS A 38 6.62 4.97 17.59
C HIS A 38 5.87 3.64 17.69
N SER A 39 4.77 3.58 18.45
CA SER A 39 3.98 2.36 18.60
C SER A 39 3.36 1.90 17.27
N VAL A 40 2.76 2.83 16.52
CA VAL A 40 2.15 2.50 15.22
C VAL A 40 3.21 2.09 14.20
N LEU A 41 4.33 2.80 14.12
CA LEU A 41 5.44 2.45 13.22
C LEU A 41 6.04 1.08 13.55
N LEU A 42 6.14 0.73 14.83
CA LEU A 42 6.65 -0.57 15.28
C LEU A 42 5.70 -1.71 14.88
N ILE A 43 4.39 -1.56 15.10
CA ILE A 43 3.38 -2.54 14.66
C ILE A 43 3.42 -2.69 13.14
N LEU A 44 3.54 -1.57 12.42
CA LEU A 44 3.61 -1.55 10.96
C LEU A 44 4.89 -2.24 10.44
N GLY A 45 6.01 -2.08 11.16
CA GLY A 45 7.26 -2.77 10.88
C GLY A 45 7.14 -4.28 11.03
N PHE A 46 6.56 -4.77 12.13
CA PHE A 46 6.29 -6.21 12.30
C PHE A 46 5.33 -6.75 11.23
N TYR A 47 4.28 -6.00 10.91
CA TYR A 47 3.34 -6.35 9.84
C TYR A 47 4.04 -6.45 8.47
N GLY A 48 4.89 -5.48 8.15
CA GLY A 48 5.70 -5.47 6.94
C GLY A 48 6.64 -6.67 6.85
N GLY A 49 7.38 -6.96 7.92
CA GLY A 49 8.31 -8.10 7.94
C GLY A 49 7.64 -9.47 7.84
N PHE A 50 6.41 -9.63 8.35
CA PHE A 50 5.71 -10.92 8.38
C PHE A 50 4.77 -11.14 7.18
N ILE A 51 3.85 -10.20 6.93
CA ILE A 51 2.81 -10.36 5.90
C ILE A 51 3.25 -9.72 4.58
N GLN A 52 3.87 -8.53 4.63
CA GLN A 52 4.34 -7.69 3.52
C GLN A 52 3.25 -7.25 2.50
N MET A 53 2.33 -8.14 2.13
CA MET A 53 1.24 -7.91 1.21
C MET A 53 0.27 -6.85 1.74
N GLY A 54 -0.02 -5.84 0.92
CA GLY A 54 -0.90 -4.73 1.28
C GLY A 54 -0.30 -3.73 2.29
N MET A 55 0.92 -3.96 2.81
CA MET A 55 1.55 -3.08 3.80
C MET A 55 1.65 -1.65 3.31
N GLY A 56 1.98 -1.44 2.03
CA GLY A 56 2.11 -0.09 1.49
C GLY A 56 0.82 0.73 1.57
N LEU A 57 -0.34 0.07 1.56
CA LEU A 57 -1.63 0.72 1.75
C LEU A 57 -1.87 1.09 3.21
N PHE A 58 -1.52 0.20 4.15
CA PHE A 58 -1.56 0.51 5.58
C PHE A 58 -0.65 1.68 5.93
N PHE A 59 0.55 1.72 5.36
CA PHE A 59 1.48 2.82 5.58
C PHE A 59 0.87 4.15 5.14
N LEU A 60 0.28 4.18 3.93
CA LEU A 60 -0.41 5.37 3.42
C LEU A 60 -1.61 5.74 4.28
N ALA A 61 -2.45 4.76 4.63
CA ALA A 61 -3.61 4.98 5.48
C ALA A 61 -3.23 5.59 6.83
N VAL A 62 -2.18 5.07 7.47
CA VAL A 62 -1.62 5.61 8.72
C VAL A 62 -1.14 7.05 8.53
N MET A 63 -0.28 7.31 7.54
CA MET A 63 0.30 8.65 7.34
C MET A 63 -0.75 9.71 6.96
N VAL A 64 -1.71 9.35 6.11
CA VAL A 64 -2.76 10.27 5.65
C VAL A 64 -3.82 10.49 6.73
N VAL A 65 -4.28 9.42 7.40
CA VAL A 65 -5.40 9.52 8.36
C VAL A 65 -4.92 10.01 9.73
N ILE A 66 -3.78 9.53 10.21
CA ILE A 66 -3.28 9.85 11.55
C ILE A 66 -2.42 11.12 11.54
N TRP A 67 -1.46 11.22 10.62
CA TRP A 67 -0.53 12.37 10.53
C TRP A 67 -1.01 13.51 9.65
N GLY A 68 -2.05 13.30 8.82
CA GLY A 68 -2.56 14.34 7.92
C GLY A 68 -1.58 14.71 6.79
N GLY A 69 -0.67 13.80 6.43
CA GLY A 69 0.24 14.00 5.32
C GLY A 69 -0.47 13.90 3.97
N SER A 70 0.06 14.58 2.94
CA SER A 70 -0.42 14.40 1.57
C SER A 70 -0.10 13.00 1.04
N LEU A 71 -0.87 12.51 0.08
CA LEU A 71 -0.71 11.17 -0.47
C LEU A 71 0.68 10.97 -1.11
N ILE A 72 1.15 11.99 -1.83
CA ILE A 72 2.45 11.98 -2.52
C ILE A 72 3.61 11.93 -1.52
N THR A 73 3.60 12.81 -0.50
CA THR A 73 4.67 12.87 0.51
C THR A 73 4.70 11.60 1.35
N SER A 74 3.53 11.10 1.75
CA SER A 74 3.40 9.84 2.50
C SER A 74 3.93 8.65 1.70
N ASN A 75 3.66 8.62 0.39
CA ASN A 75 4.15 7.58 -0.51
C ASN A 75 5.68 7.62 -0.65
N ALA A 76 6.27 8.81 -0.72
CA ALA A 76 7.72 8.99 -0.80
C ALA A 76 8.41 8.48 0.49
N ILE A 77 7.93 8.87 1.66
CA ILE A 77 8.44 8.41 2.96
C ILE A 77 8.34 6.89 3.08
N LYS A 78 7.17 6.34 2.70
CA LYS A 78 6.97 4.88 2.65
C LYS A 78 8.04 4.22 1.79
N ILE A 79 8.27 4.67 0.56
CA ILE A 79 9.23 4.03 -0.36
C ILE A 79 10.62 3.97 0.27
N VAL A 80 11.07 5.04 0.93
CA VAL A 80 12.38 5.07 1.60
C VAL A 80 12.43 4.02 2.72
N ILE A 81 11.47 4.03 3.63
CA ILE A 81 11.43 3.08 4.76
C ILE A 81 11.34 1.65 4.27
N VAL A 82 10.48 1.40 3.27
CA VAL A 82 10.29 0.08 2.68
C VAL A 82 11.54 -0.43 2.00
N SER A 83 12.25 0.44 1.29
CA SER A 83 13.49 0.08 0.63
C SER A 83 14.56 -0.32 1.64
N VAL A 84 14.71 0.45 2.73
CA VAL A 84 15.72 0.15 3.76
C VAL A 84 15.51 -1.22 4.38
N TYR A 85 14.32 -1.52 4.91
CA TYR A 85 14.12 -2.83 5.54
C TYR A 85 14.09 -3.97 4.51
N THR A 86 13.59 -3.72 3.29
CA THR A 86 13.58 -4.75 2.23
C THR A 86 15.00 -5.11 1.79
N LEU A 87 15.93 -4.15 1.78
CA LEU A 87 17.36 -4.43 1.54
C LEU A 87 17.94 -5.33 2.63
N LEU A 88 17.65 -5.05 3.90
CA LEU A 88 18.09 -5.91 5.02
C LEU A 88 17.51 -7.33 4.90
N VAL A 89 16.22 -7.43 4.57
CA VAL A 89 15.54 -8.70 4.32
C VAL A 89 16.21 -9.44 3.14
N LEU A 90 16.44 -8.78 2.01
CA LEU A 90 17.07 -9.39 0.84
C LEU A 90 18.45 -9.97 1.15
N ILE A 91 19.28 -9.23 1.91
CA ILE A 91 20.59 -9.69 2.36
C ILE A 91 20.46 -10.95 3.21
N LEU A 92 19.55 -10.96 4.18
CA LEU A 92 19.33 -12.11 5.06
C LEU A 92 18.85 -13.34 4.26
N PHE A 93 17.87 -13.17 3.37
CA PHE A 93 17.37 -14.25 2.53
C PHE A 93 18.42 -14.77 1.55
N HIS A 94 19.34 -13.91 1.09
CA HIS A 94 20.45 -14.30 0.23
C HIS A 94 21.40 -15.27 0.96
N PHE A 95 21.77 -14.95 2.20
CA PHE A 95 22.59 -15.85 3.03
C PHE A 95 21.92 -17.20 3.31
N HIS A 96 20.59 -17.24 3.35
CA HIS A 96 19.81 -18.48 3.48
C HIS A 96 19.55 -19.19 2.14
N HIS A 97 20.21 -18.81 1.05
CA HIS A 97 20.03 -19.37 -0.29
C HIS A 97 18.56 -19.42 -0.78
N SER A 98 17.73 -18.54 -0.24
CA SER A 98 16.29 -18.50 -0.47
C SER A 98 15.89 -17.47 -1.54
N VAL A 99 16.89 -16.88 -2.21
CA VAL A 99 16.70 -15.84 -3.23
C VAL A 99 16.90 -16.40 -4.63
N ARG A 100 15.85 -16.31 -5.43
CA ARG A 100 15.84 -16.58 -6.86
C ARG A 100 16.15 -15.30 -7.64
N TRP A 101 17.44 -15.08 -7.92
CA TRP A 101 17.92 -13.86 -8.57
C TRP A 101 17.42 -13.69 -10.01
N ASP A 102 17.22 -14.79 -10.72
CA ASP A 102 16.63 -14.87 -12.07
C ASP A 102 15.29 -14.14 -12.13
N ILE A 103 14.37 -14.48 -11.23
CA ILE A 103 13.04 -13.85 -11.16
C ILE A 103 13.13 -12.50 -10.44
N GLY A 104 13.92 -12.42 -9.37
CA GLY A 104 13.99 -11.24 -8.52
C GLY A 104 14.43 -9.99 -9.27
N ILE A 105 15.43 -10.09 -10.14
CA ILE A 105 15.90 -8.96 -10.94
C ILE A 105 14.85 -8.52 -11.95
N VAL A 106 14.19 -9.46 -12.64
CA VAL A 106 13.14 -9.15 -13.63
C VAL A 106 11.97 -8.40 -12.97
N ILE A 107 11.50 -8.89 -11.82
CA ILE A 107 10.44 -8.23 -11.05
C ILE A 107 10.93 -6.88 -10.54
N GLY A 108 12.14 -6.80 -9.99
CA GLY A 108 12.72 -5.57 -9.45
C GLY A 108 12.82 -4.47 -10.50
N VAL A 109 13.34 -4.79 -11.69
CA VAL A 109 13.44 -3.86 -12.81
C VAL A 109 12.05 -3.44 -13.30
N GLY A 110 11.12 -4.39 -13.46
CA GLY A 110 9.74 -4.08 -13.87
C GLY A 110 9.04 -3.13 -12.89
N GLN A 111 9.17 -3.38 -11.59
CA GLN A 111 8.62 -2.54 -10.53
C GLN A 111 9.29 -1.15 -10.49
N ALA A 112 10.61 -1.09 -10.65
CA ALA A 112 11.35 0.18 -10.66
C ALA A 112 10.96 1.04 -11.86
N LEU A 113 10.90 0.45 -13.07
CA LEU A 113 10.50 1.15 -14.29
C LEU A 113 9.04 1.62 -14.22
N GLY A 114 8.12 0.74 -13.82
CA GLY A 114 6.70 1.09 -13.69
C GLY A 114 6.46 2.18 -12.64
N GLY A 115 7.16 2.08 -11.50
CA GLY A 115 7.11 3.07 -10.43
C GLY A 115 7.66 4.42 -10.86
N TRP A 116 8.83 4.44 -11.51
CA TRP A 116 9.46 5.67 -12.00
C TRP A 116 8.60 6.36 -13.07
N LEU A 117 8.10 5.62 -14.05
CA LEU A 117 7.27 6.15 -15.13
C LEU A 117 5.98 6.76 -14.56
N THR A 118 5.29 6.02 -13.69
CA THR A 118 4.04 6.47 -13.05
C THR A 118 4.28 7.72 -12.21
N ALA A 119 5.35 7.75 -11.40
CA ALA A 119 5.69 8.93 -10.59
C ALA A 119 6.03 10.15 -11.45
N HIS A 120 6.81 9.96 -12.53
CA HIS A 120 7.22 11.03 -13.43
C HIS A 120 6.02 11.71 -14.11
N TYR A 121 5.01 10.94 -14.52
CA TYR A 121 3.79 11.50 -15.10
C TYR A 121 2.81 12.03 -14.04
N ALA A 122 2.64 11.32 -12.92
CA ALA A 122 1.72 11.71 -11.86
C ALA A 122 2.06 13.10 -11.27
N CYS A 123 3.35 13.42 -11.10
CA CYS A 123 3.76 14.74 -10.60
C CYS A 123 3.40 15.91 -11.52
N LYS A 124 3.15 15.65 -12.81
CA LYS A 124 2.78 16.70 -13.79
C LYS A 124 1.26 16.89 -13.88
N TRP A 125 0.47 15.99 -13.31
CA TRP A 125 -0.98 15.95 -13.48
C TRP A 125 -1.70 16.49 -12.25
N ARG A 126 -2.47 17.57 -12.41
CA ARG A 126 -3.18 18.25 -11.30
C ARG A 126 -4.17 17.36 -10.54
N PHE A 127 -4.72 16.34 -11.20
CA PHE A 127 -5.69 15.41 -10.62
C PHE A 127 -5.11 14.02 -10.32
N ALA A 128 -3.79 13.87 -10.30
CA ALA A 128 -3.15 12.57 -10.11
C ALA A 128 -3.55 11.89 -8.80
N GLU A 129 -3.69 12.64 -7.70
CA GLU A 129 -4.11 12.09 -6.40
C GLU A 129 -5.53 11.51 -6.45
N LEU A 130 -6.47 12.20 -7.11
CA LEU A 130 -7.85 11.74 -7.29
C LEU A 130 -7.90 10.46 -8.13
N TRP A 131 -7.16 10.43 -9.25
CA TRP A 131 -7.10 9.26 -10.10
C TRP A 131 -6.40 8.08 -9.42
N ALA A 132 -5.32 8.32 -8.68
CA ALA A 132 -4.64 7.29 -7.90
C ALA A 132 -5.58 6.69 -6.84
N TYR A 133 -6.31 7.53 -6.10
CA TYR A 133 -7.30 7.08 -5.12
C TYR A 133 -8.42 6.26 -5.78
N ARG A 134 -8.98 6.72 -6.91
CA ARG A 134 -10.04 6.00 -7.65
C ARG A 134 -9.56 4.66 -8.18
N PHE A 135 -8.36 4.62 -8.77
CA PHE A 135 -7.79 3.40 -9.34
C PHE A 135 -7.50 2.37 -8.25
N LEU A 136 -6.96 2.84 -7.12
CA LEU A 136 -6.75 2.04 -5.92
C LEU A 136 -8.06 1.43 -5.39
N LEU A 137 -9.11 2.25 -5.27
CA LEU A 137 -10.43 1.81 -4.81
C LEU A 137 -11.02 0.76 -5.74
N LEU A 138 -10.93 1.00 -7.06
CA LEU A 138 -11.40 0.08 -8.09
C LEU A 138 -10.67 -1.27 -8.02
N ILE A 139 -9.33 -1.27 -7.97
CA ILE A 139 -8.53 -2.50 -7.86
C ILE A 139 -8.88 -3.26 -6.58
N MET A 140 -9.03 -2.55 -5.46
CA MET A 140 -9.32 -3.18 -4.17
C MET A 140 -10.71 -3.82 -4.14
N ILE A 141 -11.73 -3.16 -4.73
CA ILE A 141 -13.07 -3.75 -4.90
C ILE A 141 -13.00 -4.98 -5.80
N MET A 142 -12.36 -4.88 -6.97
CA MET A 142 -12.22 -6.03 -7.88
C MET A 142 -11.54 -7.22 -7.19
N THR A 143 -10.46 -6.94 -6.45
CA THR A 143 -9.73 -7.98 -5.70
C THR A 143 -10.62 -8.65 -4.67
N LEU A 144 -11.44 -7.88 -3.93
CA LEU A 144 -12.37 -8.43 -2.96
C LEU A 144 -13.48 -9.27 -3.60
N LEU A 145 -14.05 -8.83 -4.72
CA LEU A 145 -15.08 -9.59 -5.43
C LEU A 145 -14.56 -10.96 -5.86
N HIS A 146 -13.38 -11.01 -6.46
CA HIS A 146 -12.73 -12.25 -6.87
C HIS A 146 -12.37 -13.13 -5.65
N LEU A 147 -11.87 -12.50 -4.59
CA LEU A 147 -11.38 -13.22 -3.41
C LEU A 147 -12.51 -13.86 -2.59
N PHE A 148 -13.71 -13.27 -2.58
CA PHE A 148 -14.92 -13.83 -1.96
C PHE A 148 -15.73 -14.73 -2.91
N GLN A 149 -15.24 -14.98 -4.14
CA GLN A 149 -15.93 -15.76 -5.18
C GLN A 149 -17.32 -15.21 -5.51
N LEU A 150 -17.55 -13.91 -5.29
CA LEU A 150 -18.82 -13.24 -5.57
C LEU A 150 -19.10 -13.18 -7.07
N ASP A 151 -18.05 -13.17 -7.89
CA ASP A 151 -18.12 -13.30 -9.35
C ASP A 151 -18.86 -14.58 -9.78
N SER A 152 -18.55 -15.71 -9.14
CA SER A 152 -19.21 -16.99 -9.43
C SER A 152 -20.68 -17.03 -8.98
N LEU A 153 -21.01 -16.41 -7.83
CA LEU A 153 -22.37 -16.30 -7.29
C LEU A 153 -23.26 -15.37 -8.13
N ILE A 154 -22.69 -14.27 -8.62
CA ILE A 154 -23.41 -13.33 -9.48
C ILE A 154 -23.71 -14.00 -10.83
N LEU A 155 -22.74 -14.68 -11.43
CA LEU A 155 -22.95 -15.41 -12.67
C LEU A 155 -23.98 -16.53 -12.53
N SER A 156 -24.01 -17.24 -11.39
CA SER A 156 -25.02 -18.27 -11.13
C SER A 156 -26.42 -17.73 -10.81
N LEU A 157 -26.58 -16.41 -10.58
CA LEU A 157 -27.90 -15.77 -10.47
C LEU A 157 -28.47 -15.38 -11.84
N PHE A 158 -27.61 -15.28 -12.87
CA PHE A 158 -27.97 -14.94 -14.25
C PHE A 158 -28.00 -16.16 -15.19
N THR A 159 -27.73 -17.36 -14.68
CA THR A 159 -27.82 -18.65 -15.42
C THR A 159 -28.86 -19.54 -14.75
#